data_AF-A0A4Q1IMQ0-F1
#
_entry.id   AF-A0A4Q1IMQ0-F1
#
_cell.length_a   1.000
_cell.length_b   1.000
_cell.length_c   1.000
_cell.angle_alpha   90.00
_cell.angle_beta   90.00
_cell.angle_gamma   90.00
#
_symmetry.space_group_name_H-M   'P 1'
#
loop_
_entity.id
_entity.type
_entity.pdbx_description
1 polymer ?
#
loop_
_entity_poly.entity_id
_entity_poly.type
_entity_poly.pdbx_seq_one_letter_code
_entity_poly.pdbx_strand_id
1 'polypeptide(L)'
;MLLNTTFVKSFKNDLSHIFLHENIVPNNNEKIFLSMKSVKQHSPLSRLIISSLAFLLFFSLNLSAQEGDAANGEKIFKSVCAACHKLDKKLVGPALQGVTERRDQDWLIAWIKDSPGMIKSGDKLAIQVFEENNRLPMTANPQLSDQDIIDVLAYTKGDSAAPVAAASQQAADPGVELGKAVFKANCAACHKLEGKLIGPELLKITDKRELSWLKLWIKDNNALAASGDKLAIEVQASNPAAMTPFPQLSDEDIDNVLKYLAVGDVEQAVASSASSTDQEIFDNPGFGVLPTLALTILAFILLSVIVAATTNKKVVEGEESTPSMLKTMIFNPFLRFLVIIFVLLGGAWMVFGYLFQIDVNEGYQPIQPIAFSHAVHAGDNKIDCQYCHSSAKHSKTSGIPTLNVCMNCHKSISEYNGALFGDYSKEDLDNEIQKIYDAVGWDKDNVAYIEGFEQKPIEWVRIHNLADFAYYNHAQHVTVAGLDCQKCHGPVETMHEMKQFSPLTMGWCIDCHRQTEVDMTENGYYKNIHDQLSKKYGVEKITEAQMGGLECGKCHY
;
A
#
# COMPACT_ATOMS: atom_id res chain seq x y z
N MET A 1 -64.37 -11.81 -9.52
CA MET A 1 -63.86 -11.81 -8.13
C MET A 1 -62.98 -10.56 -8.01
N LEU A 2 -63.34 -9.50 -7.28
CA LEU A 2 -63.60 -9.41 -5.81
C LEU A 2 -62.40 -9.95 -5.01
N LEU A 3 -61.73 -9.25 -4.10
CA LEU A 3 -61.66 -7.83 -3.64
C LEU A 3 -60.14 -7.53 -3.40
N ASN A 4 -59.61 -6.43 -2.85
CA ASN A 4 -60.13 -5.23 -2.17
C ASN A 4 -59.10 -4.07 -2.29
N THR A 5 -59.51 -2.80 -2.35
CA THR A 5 -58.59 -1.64 -2.28
C THR A 5 -59.23 -0.46 -1.56
N THR A 6 -59.05 -0.37 -0.24
CA THR A 6 -59.76 0.61 0.60
C THR A 6 -58.87 1.15 1.74
N PHE A 7 -57.82 1.94 1.45
CA PHE A 7 -57.17 2.76 2.49
C PHE A 7 -56.37 4.00 2.01
N VAL A 8 -56.86 4.77 1.02
CA VAL A 8 -56.33 6.14 0.76
C VAL A 8 -57.45 7.10 0.37
N LYS A 9 -58.25 7.55 1.35
CA LYS A 9 -59.18 8.69 1.17
C LYS A 9 -59.65 9.26 2.52
N SER A 10 -58.85 10.18 3.08
CA SER A 10 -59.33 11.13 4.08
C SER A 10 -58.44 12.38 4.07
N PHE A 11 -59.02 13.53 4.40
CA PHE A 11 -58.37 14.86 4.48
C PHE A 11 -57.77 15.43 3.19
N LYS A 12 -58.64 15.71 2.21
CA LYS A 12 -58.49 16.90 1.35
C LYS A 12 -59.87 17.38 0.87
N ASN A 13 -60.01 18.70 0.75
CA ASN A 13 -61.19 19.46 0.32
C ASN A 13 -62.30 19.63 1.38
N ASP A 14 -62.18 20.72 2.14
CA ASP A 14 -63.32 21.42 2.74
C ASP A 14 -63.09 22.92 2.48
N LEU A 15 -63.74 23.48 1.44
CA LEU A 15 -63.76 24.92 1.09
C LEU A 15 -64.58 25.17 -0.21
N SER A 16 -65.91 25.11 -0.13
CA SER A 16 -66.81 25.82 -1.07
C SER A 16 -68.27 25.81 -0.60
N HIS A 17 -68.98 26.92 -0.84
CA HIS A 17 -70.44 27.11 -0.74
C HIS A 17 -71.11 27.22 0.66
N ILE A 18 -71.16 28.44 1.21
CA ILE A 18 -72.36 28.95 1.91
C ILE A 18 -72.67 30.39 1.47
N PHE A 19 -73.76 30.52 0.71
CA PHE A 19 -74.77 31.58 0.57
C PHE A 19 -74.49 33.11 0.56
N LEU A 20 -75.31 33.77 -0.27
CA LEU A 20 -75.50 35.21 -0.46
C LEU A 20 -76.60 35.78 0.49
N HIS A 21 -76.87 37.09 0.37
CA HIS A 21 -77.67 38.00 1.23
C HIS A 21 -76.85 38.59 2.41
N GLU A 22 -76.96 39.88 2.78
CA GLU A 22 -77.94 40.93 2.42
C GLU A 22 -77.32 42.36 2.51
N ASN A 23 -77.99 43.38 1.95
CA ASN A 23 -77.49 44.78 1.91
C ASN A 23 -77.88 45.61 3.15
N ILE A 24 -76.92 46.24 3.85
CA ILE A 24 -77.15 47.44 4.69
C ILE A 24 -75.98 48.43 4.56
N VAL A 25 -76.30 49.73 4.49
CA VAL A 25 -75.47 50.94 4.35
C VAL A 25 -76.16 52.04 5.20
N PRO A 26 -75.53 53.11 5.78
CA PRO A 26 -74.14 53.60 5.72
C PRO A 26 -73.48 53.98 7.09
N ASN A 27 -72.28 54.57 6.99
CA ASN A 27 -71.80 55.76 7.75
C ASN A 27 -71.08 55.58 9.09
N ASN A 28 -69.74 55.76 9.10
CA ASN A 28 -69.11 56.98 9.61
C ASN A 28 -67.58 57.01 9.39
N ASN A 29 -67.01 58.22 9.47
CA ASN A 29 -65.60 58.51 9.21
C ASN A 29 -64.62 57.77 10.14
N GLU A 30 -63.61 57.11 9.56
CA GLU A 30 -62.25 57.12 10.12
C GLU A 30 -61.18 56.87 9.04
N LYS A 31 -60.15 57.71 8.99
CA LYS A 31 -59.08 57.63 7.98
C LYS A 31 -58.01 56.61 8.41
N ILE A 32 -58.17 55.35 8.01
CA ILE A 32 -57.11 54.35 8.17
C ILE A 32 -56.12 54.48 7.01
N PHE A 33 -54.91 54.98 7.31
CA PHE A 33 -53.82 55.07 6.35
C PHE A 33 -53.39 53.68 5.86
N LEU A 34 -53.39 53.47 4.54
CA LEU A 34 -52.72 52.35 3.90
C LEU A 34 -51.20 52.49 4.08
N SER A 35 -50.64 51.77 5.05
CA SER A 35 -49.19 51.55 5.15
C SER A 35 -48.84 50.16 4.62
N MET A 36 -48.31 50.12 3.39
CA MET A 36 -47.80 48.89 2.79
C MET A 36 -46.56 48.40 3.55
N LYS A 37 -46.75 47.45 4.47
CA LYS A 37 -45.65 46.70 5.11
C LYS A 37 -45.75 45.19 4.86
N SER A 38 -46.16 44.84 3.65
CA SER A 38 -46.15 43.45 3.15
C SER A 38 -44.73 43.02 2.74
N VAL A 39 -44.50 41.70 2.71
CA VAL A 39 -43.31 41.01 2.18
C VAL A 39 -41.98 41.22 2.95
N LYS A 40 -41.88 40.66 4.17
CA LYS A 40 -40.59 40.31 4.83
C LYS A 40 -40.59 38.97 5.59
N GLN A 41 -41.30 37.94 5.08
CA GLN A 41 -41.33 36.60 5.70
C GLN A 41 -41.09 35.40 4.75
N HIS A 42 -40.52 35.62 3.56
CA HIS A 42 -39.95 34.55 2.73
C HIS A 42 -38.41 34.57 2.79
N SER A 43 -37.82 34.00 3.86
CA SER A 43 -36.35 33.94 3.97
C SER A 43 -35.72 32.77 4.75
N PRO A 44 -36.37 31.97 5.63
CA PRO A 44 -35.68 30.86 6.29
C PRO A 44 -35.56 29.64 5.37
N LEU A 45 -36.66 29.20 4.74
CA LEU A 45 -36.69 27.98 3.93
C LEU A 45 -35.91 28.13 2.61
N SER A 46 -36.01 29.29 1.94
CA SER A 46 -35.24 29.55 0.71
C SER A 46 -33.74 29.65 0.98
N ARG A 47 -33.32 30.22 2.13
CA ARG A 47 -31.91 30.21 2.52
C ARG A 47 -31.41 28.82 2.87
N LEU A 48 -32.20 28.00 3.56
CA LEU A 48 -31.84 26.59 3.80
C LEU A 48 -31.63 25.84 2.48
N ILE A 49 -32.58 25.93 1.56
CA ILE A 49 -32.51 25.26 0.25
C ILE A 49 -31.30 25.76 -0.55
N ILE A 50 -31.06 27.08 -0.62
CA ILE A 50 -29.91 27.64 -1.34
C ILE A 50 -28.58 27.23 -0.69
N SER A 51 -28.47 27.18 0.64
CA SER A 51 -27.28 26.69 1.33
C SER A 51 -27.07 25.19 1.14
N SER A 52 -28.12 24.37 1.13
CA SER A 52 -28.01 22.93 0.82
C SER A 52 -27.66 22.68 -0.64
N LEU A 53 -28.17 23.49 -1.59
CA LEU A 53 -27.82 23.40 -3.01
C LEU A 53 -26.38 23.87 -3.26
N ALA A 54 -25.93 24.92 -2.57
CA ALA A 54 -24.55 25.38 -2.61
C ALA A 54 -23.59 24.36 -1.97
N PHE A 55 -24.00 23.67 -0.91
CA PHE A 55 -23.24 22.56 -0.32
C PHE A 55 -23.13 21.37 -1.28
N LEU A 56 -24.23 20.98 -1.93
CA LEU A 56 -24.21 19.96 -3.00
C LEU A 56 -23.31 20.37 -4.17
N LEU A 57 -23.36 21.63 -4.62
CA LEU A 57 -22.50 22.14 -5.69
C LEU A 57 -21.02 22.19 -5.29
N PHE A 58 -20.69 22.61 -4.06
CA PHE A 58 -19.31 22.54 -3.55
C PHE A 58 -18.81 21.10 -3.41
N PHE A 59 -19.69 20.15 -3.05
CA PHE A 59 -19.34 18.73 -3.01
C PHE A 59 -19.13 18.17 -4.44
N SER A 60 -19.95 18.58 -5.41
CA SER A 60 -19.80 18.18 -6.83
C SER A 60 -18.60 18.81 -7.54
N LEU A 61 -18.06 19.94 -7.06
CA LEU A 61 -16.95 20.65 -7.70
C LEU A 61 -15.56 20.07 -7.39
N ASN A 62 -15.44 19.05 -6.53
CA ASN A 62 -14.19 18.31 -6.31
C ASN A 62 -13.96 17.18 -7.34
N LEU A 63 -14.94 16.89 -8.22
CA LEU A 63 -14.90 15.73 -9.13
C LEU A 63 -14.12 15.98 -10.44
N SER A 64 -13.15 16.91 -10.46
CA SER A 64 -12.41 17.27 -11.68
C SER A 64 -10.97 17.74 -11.45
N ALA A 65 -10.11 16.87 -10.93
CA ALA A 65 -8.68 16.76 -11.30
C ALA A 65 -8.04 15.57 -10.56
N GLN A 66 -7.69 14.50 -11.30
CA GLN A 66 -6.69 13.54 -10.81
C GLN A 66 -5.30 14.15 -11.02
N GLU A 67 -4.85 14.90 -10.03
CA GLU A 67 -3.49 15.44 -9.98
C GLU A 67 -2.54 14.31 -9.57
N GLY A 68 -1.56 14.00 -10.42
CA GLY A 68 -0.64 12.87 -10.19
C GLY A 68 0.52 13.22 -9.27
N ASP A 69 0.92 12.26 -8.44
CA ASP A 69 2.08 12.39 -7.56
C ASP A 69 3.37 12.17 -8.36
N ALA A 70 4.09 13.26 -8.64
CA ALA A 70 5.37 13.22 -9.34
C ALA A 70 6.48 12.47 -8.56
N ALA A 71 6.39 12.33 -7.23
CA ALA A 71 7.37 11.60 -6.43
C ALA A 71 7.14 10.08 -6.51
N ASN A 72 5.89 9.62 -6.43
CA ASN A 72 5.54 8.23 -6.74
C ASN A 72 5.85 7.90 -8.21
N GLY A 73 5.51 8.82 -9.12
CA GLY A 73 5.84 8.75 -10.54
C GLY A 73 7.33 8.59 -10.83
N GLU A 74 8.19 9.30 -10.10
CA GLU A 74 9.65 9.14 -10.23
C GLU A 74 10.11 7.73 -9.83
N LYS A 75 9.55 7.17 -8.75
CA LYS A 75 9.87 5.83 -8.26
C LYS A 75 9.50 4.76 -9.28
N ILE A 76 8.29 4.83 -9.83
CA ILE A 76 7.78 3.91 -10.86
C ILE A 76 8.56 4.09 -12.18
N PHE A 77 8.86 5.33 -12.56
CA PHE A 77 9.68 5.61 -13.74
C PHE A 77 11.08 4.98 -13.62
N LYS A 78 11.72 5.07 -12.45
CA LYS A 78 13.05 4.49 -12.20
C LYS A 78 13.04 2.96 -12.24
N SER A 79 11.99 2.30 -11.74
CA SER A 79 11.91 0.83 -11.70
C SER A 79 11.43 0.19 -13.01
N VAL A 80 10.48 0.83 -13.73
CA VAL A 80 9.83 0.25 -14.91
C VAL A 80 10.28 0.89 -16.23
N CYS A 81 10.41 2.22 -16.28
CA CYS A 81 10.56 2.97 -17.54
C CYS A 81 12.01 3.30 -17.92
N ALA A 82 12.86 3.56 -16.92
CA ALA A 82 14.18 4.17 -17.09
C ALA A 82 15.23 3.29 -17.80
N ALA A 83 14.96 2.00 -17.95
CA ALA A 83 15.76 1.07 -18.75
C ALA A 83 15.64 1.36 -20.27
N CYS A 84 14.46 1.80 -20.72
CA CYS A 84 14.17 2.04 -22.14
C CYS A 84 14.02 3.53 -22.50
N HIS A 85 13.62 4.37 -21.54
CA HIS A 85 13.35 5.80 -21.73
C HIS A 85 14.28 6.68 -20.88
N LYS A 86 14.49 7.91 -21.34
CA LYS A 86 14.99 9.04 -20.54
C LYS A 86 14.03 10.22 -20.70
N LEU A 87 14.12 11.20 -19.80
CA LEU A 87 13.30 12.41 -19.88
C LEU A 87 13.77 13.29 -21.04
N ASP A 88 15.07 13.58 -21.09
CA ASP A 88 15.74 14.57 -21.95
C ASP A 88 16.01 14.09 -23.39
N LYS A 89 16.16 12.77 -23.61
CA LYS A 89 16.64 12.21 -24.88
C LYS A 89 16.08 10.82 -25.20
N LYS A 90 16.12 10.47 -26.49
CA LYS A 90 15.79 9.12 -26.99
C LYS A 90 16.87 8.13 -26.54
N LEU A 91 16.44 6.95 -26.10
CA LEU A 91 17.30 5.81 -25.75
C LEU A 91 16.88 4.59 -26.58
N VAL A 92 16.06 3.70 -26.03
CA VAL A 92 15.37 2.65 -26.80
C VAL A 92 14.02 3.19 -27.26
N GLY A 93 13.26 3.77 -26.34
CA GLY A 93 12.07 4.57 -26.61
C GLY A 93 12.35 6.08 -26.71
N PRO A 94 11.36 6.87 -27.14
CA PRO A 94 11.46 8.33 -27.25
C PRO A 94 11.63 9.03 -25.89
N ALA A 95 12.10 10.29 -25.95
CA ALA A 95 12.20 11.19 -24.80
C ALA A 95 10.81 11.48 -24.22
N LEU A 96 10.65 11.34 -22.90
CA LEU A 96 9.35 11.44 -22.23
C LEU A 96 9.06 12.81 -21.59
N GLN A 97 10.04 13.70 -21.43
CA GLN A 97 9.79 15.03 -20.84
C GLN A 97 8.71 15.80 -21.63
N GLY A 98 7.66 16.27 -20.97
CA GLY A 98 6.51 16.95 -21.59
C GLY A 98 5.64 16.07 -22.48
N VAL A 99 5.63 14.74 -22.32
CA VAL A 99 4.83 13.85 -23.19
C VAL A 99 3.32 14.13 -23.11
N THR A 100 2.82 14.55 -21.94
CA THR A 100 1.41 14.98 -21.72
C THR A 100 1.03 16.26 -22.46
N GLU A 101 2.00 17.05 -22.94
CA GLU A 101 1.72 18.20 -23.82
C GLU A 101 1.63 17.78 -25.29
N ARG A 102 2.22 16.63 -25.63
CA ARG A 102 2.29 16.09 -27.01
C ARG A 102 1.20 15.07 -27.31
N ARG A 103 0.58 14.48 -26.29
CA ARG A 103 -0.40 13.40 -26.39
C ARG A 103 -1.45 13.50 -25.28
N ASP A 104 -2.64 13.04 -25.62
CA ASP A 104 -3.78 12.91 -24.72
C ASP A 104 -3.50 11.90 -23.58
N GLN A 105 -4.01 12.19 -22.38
CA GLN A 105 -3.73 11.39 -21.18
C GLN A 105 -4.37 10.00 -21.24
N ASP A 106 -5.61 9.90 -21.70
CA ASP A 106 -6.32 8.62 -21.79
C ASP A 106 -5.69 7.73 -22.87
N TRP A 107 -5.24 8.34 -23.98
CA TRP A 107 -4.45 7.63 -25.00
C TRP A 107 -3.10 7.13 -24.45
N LEU A 108 -2.39 7.93 -23.63
CA LEU A 108 -1.14 7.53 -22.99
C LEU A 108 -1.34 6.37 -22.00
N ILE A 109 -2.42 6.41 -21.22
CA ILE A 109 -2.81 5.32 -20.31
C ILE A 109 -3.05 4.01 -21.09
N ALA A 110 -3.86 4.07 -22.14
CA ALA A 110 -4.11 2.90 -23.00
C ALA A 110 -2.81 2.36 -23.64
N TRP A 111 -1.94 3.26 -24.11
CA TRP A 111 -0.67 2.90 -24.74
C TRP A 111 0.33 2.25 -23.79
N ILE A 112 0.42 2.75 -22.56
CA ILE A 112 1.31 2.21 -21.53
C ILE A 112 0.81 0.84 -21.05
N LYS A 113 -0.51 0.65 -20.96
CA LYS A 113 -1.13 -0.64 -20.61
C LYS A 113 -1.00 -1.69 -21.71
N ASP A 114 -1.31 -1.38 -22.97
CA ASP A 114 -1.27 -2.34 -24.10
C ASP A 114 -0.88 -1.71 -25.45
N SER A 115 0.39 -1.31 -25.58
CA SER A 115 0.95 -0.85 -26.86
C SER A 115 0.82 -1.87 -28.01
N PRO A 116 1.09 -3.19 -27.82
CA PRO A 116 0.92 -4.19 -28.87
C PRO A 116 -0.52 -4.33 -29.37
N GLY A 117 -1.51 -4.28 -28.48
CA GLY A 117 -2.93 -4.29 -28.83
C GLY A 117 -3.35 -3.06 -29.61
N MET A 118 -2.85 -1.87 -29.25
CA MET A 118 -3.10 -0.63 -30.01
C MET A 118 -2.47 -0.64 -31.41
N ILE A 119 -1.29 -1.24 -31.58
CA ILE A 119 -0.70 -1.45 -32.91
C ILE A 119 -1.58 -2.42 -33.74
N LYS A 120 -2.02 -3.53 -33.12
CA LYS A 120 -2.85 -4.56 -33.76
C LYS A 120 -4.26 -4.08 -34.12
N SER A 121 -4.83 -3.15 -33.35
CA SER A 121 -6.16 -2.58 -33.62
C SER A 121 -6.18 -1.61 -34.80
N GLY A 122 -5.01 -1.19 -35.31
CA GLY A 122 -4.89 -0.26 -36.42
C GLY A 122 -4.86 1.22 -36.01
N ASP A 123 -4.60 1.53 -34.73
CA ASP A 123 -4.38 2.91 -34.30
C ASP A 123 -3.20 3.52 -35.07
N LYS A 124 -3.46 4.65 -35.75
CA LYS A 124 -2.50 5.29 -36.65
C LYS A 124 -1.30 5.89 -35.90
N LEU A 125 -1.51 6.36 -34.67
CA LEU A 125 -0.48 6.92 -33.81
C LEU A 125 0.37 5.82 -33.18
N ALA A 126 -0.23 4.70 -32.81
CA ALA A 126 0.44 3.48 -32.36
C ALA A 126 1.39 2.94 -33.43
N ILE A 127 0.88 2.75 -34.66
CA ILE A 127 1.68 2.31 -35.80
C ILE A 127 2.80 3.29 -36.13
N GLN A 128 2.52 4.61 -36.09
CA GLN A 128 3.55 5.63 -36.31
C GLN A 128 4.68 5.53 -35.27
N VAL A 129 4.35 5.49 -33.98
CA VAL A 129 5.34 5.39 -32.90
C VAL A 129 6.14 4.08 -32.99
N PHE A 130 5.51 2.98 -33.42
CA PHE A 130 6.18 1.70 -33.66
C PHE A 130 7.21 1.77 -34.81
N GLU A 131 6.83 2.32 -35.97
CA GLU A 131 7.72 2.49 -37.11
C GLU A 131 8.89 3.46 -36.81
N GLU A 132 8.65 4.55 -36.06
CA GLU A 132 9.67 5.53 -35.67
C GLU A 132 10.66 5.03 -34.59
N ASN A 133 10.38 3.90 -33.94
CA ASN A 133 11.20 3.32 -32.87
C ASN A 133 11.64 1.88 -33.21
N ASN A 134 12.24 1.72 -34.40
CA ASN A 134 12.89 0.49 -34.87
C ASN A 134 11.97 -0.75 -34.95
N ARG A 135 10.63 -0.57 -34.99
CA ARG A 135 9.65 -1.67 -34.93
C ARG A 135 9.80 -2.56 -33.69
N LEU A 136 10.28 -1.97 -32.59
CA LEU A 136 10.25 -2.58 -31.27
C LEU A 136 8.97 -2.10 -30.57
N PRO A 137 8.03 -3.00 -30.22
CA PRO A 137 6.84 -2.61 -29.49
C PRO A 137 7.24 -2.22 -28.06
N MET A 138 6.60 -1.20 -27.50
CA MET A 138 6.75 -0.91 -26.08
C MET A 138 6.13 -2.06 -25.28
N THR A 139 6.86 -2.58 -24.30
CA THR A 139 6.36 -3.60 -23.36
C THR A 139 5.06 -3.12 -22.72
N ALA A 140 4.01 -3.93 -22.81
CA ALA A 140 2.73 -3.69 -22.16
C ALA A 140 2.90 -3.69 -20.63
N ASN A 141 2.28 -2.73 -19.94
CA ASN A 141 2.32 -2.63 -18.47
C ASN A 141 0.91 -2.69 -17.85
N PRO A 142 0.13 -3.78 -18.08
CA PRO A 142 -1.22 -3.90 -17.53
C PRO A 142 -1.25 -3.99 -15.99
N GLN A 143 -0.11 -4.24 -15.35
CA GLN A 143 0.05 -4.26 -13.90
C GLN A 143 0.04 -2.87 -13.24
N LEU A 144 0.21 -1.80 -14.01
CA LEU A 144 0.13 -0.43 -13.48
C LEU A 144 -1.33 0.03 -13.45
N SER A 145 -1.76 0.60 -12.32
CA SER A 145 -3.07 1.24 -12.22
C SER A 145 -3.14 2.50 -13.08
N ASP A 146 -4.34 3.03 -13.33
CA ASP A 146 -4.48 4.32 -14.02
C ASP A 146 -3.80 5.45 -13.23
N GLN A 147 -3.85 5.40 -11.89
CA GLN A 147 -3.19 6.38 -11.02
C GLN A 147 -1.66 6.26 -11.09
N ASP A 148 -1.09 5.05 -11.07
CA ASP A 148 0.36 4.84 -11.25
C ASP A 148 0.87 5.46 -12.56
N ILE A 149 0.07 5.37 -13.61
CA ILE A 149 0.39 5.97 -14.91
C ILE A 149 0.24 7.49 -14.85
N ILE A 150 -0.82 8.02 -14.23
CA ILE A 150 -1.01 9.47 -14.03
C ILE A 150 0.14 10.08 -13.21
N ASP A 151 0.63 9.38 -12.20
CA ASP A 151 1.79 9.75 -11.37
C ASP A 151 3.07 9.79 -12.22
N VAL A 152 3.37 8.73 -12.99
CA VAL A 152 4.49 8.72 -13.94
C VAL A 152 4.37 9.86 -14.96
N LEU A 153 3.17 10.12 -15.47
CA LEU A 153 2.91 11.22 -16.40
C LEU A 153 3.12 12.59 -15.73
N ALA A 154 2.78 12.76 -14.46
CA ALA A 154 3.10 13.95 -13.68
C ALA A 154 4.62 14.15 -13.55
N TYR A 155 5.37 13.10 -13.20
CA TYR A 155 6.84 13.15 -13.18
C TYR A 155 7.43 13.57 -14.54
N THR A 156 6.87 13.08 -15.64
CA THR A 156 7.36 13.45 -16.99
C THR A 156 7.11 14.90 -17.38
N LYS A 157 6.26 15.67 -16.68
CA LYS A 157 6.07 17.11 -16.99
C LYS A 157 7.32 17.95 -16.72
N GLY A 158 8.21 17.46 -15.84
CA GLY A 158 9.50 18.12 -15.56
C GLY A 158 9.45 19.14 -14.42
N ASP A 159 8.36 19.18 -13.66
CA ASP A 159 8.24 19.95 -12.42
C ASP A 159 9.10 19.31 -11.32
N SER A 160 10.41 19.55 -11.39
CA SER A 160 11.29 19.37 -10.23
C SER A 160 10.83 20.31 -9.13
N ALA A 161 10.36 19.77 -8.01
CA ALA A 161 9.90 20.54 -6.86
C ALA A 161 10.99 21.51 -6.38
N ALA A 162 10.78 22.81 -6.62
CA ALA A 162 11.67 23.86 -6.15
C ALA A 162 11.57 23.98 -4.61
N PRO A 163 12.67 24.29 -3.91
CA PRO A 163 12.78 24.02 -2.47
C PRO A 163 11.99 25.03 -1.62
N VAL A 164 11.07 24.52 -0.79
CA VAL A 164 10.53 25.26 0.35
C VAL A 164 11.50 25.12 1.53
N ALA A 165 11.72 26.21 2.27
CA ALA A 165 12.84 26.36 3.18
C ALA A 165 12.80 25.43 4.42
N ALA A 166 14.01 25.14 4.92
CA ALA A 166 14.30 24.12 5.92
C ALA A 166 13.49 24.20 7.23
N ALA A 167 12.87 23.07 7.57
CA ALA A 167 12.94 22.49 8.91
C ALA A 167 13.61 21.11 8.77
N SER A 168 14.58 20.80 9.63
CA SER A 168 15.49 19.67 9.43
C SER A 168 14.86 18.32 9.78
N GLN A 169 14.39 17.60 8.77
CA GLN A 169 14.27 16.13 8.77
C GLN A 169 14.84 15.60 7.45
N GLN A 170 15.80 14.69 7.54
CA GLN A 170 16.67 14.33 6.42
C GLN A 170 16.10 13.13 5.67
N ALA A 171 15.62 13.35 4.45
CA ALA A 171 15.21 12.28 3.55
C ALA A 171 16.43 11.41 3.19
N ALA A 172 16.22 10.09 3.07
CA ALA A 172 17.28 9.14 2.73
C ALA A 172 17.82 9.41 1.31
N ASP A 173 19.06 9.88 1.21
CA ASP A 173 19.80 9.98 -0.07
C ASP A 173 19.98 8.57 -0.65
N PRO A 174 19.50 8.27 -1.87
CA PRO A 174 19.67 6.95 -2.48
C PRO A 174 21.14 6.48 -2.57
N GLY A 175 22.10 7.41 -2.61
CA GLY A 175 23.53 7.10 -2.54
C GLY A 175 24.00 6.57 -1.19
N VAL A 176 23.27 6.82 -0.09
CA VAL A 176 23.56 6.25 1.24
C VAL A 176 23.18 4.77 1.26
N GLU A 177 22.05 4.37 0.69
CA GLU A 177 21.65 2.95 0.61
C GLU A 177 22.51 2.16 -0.38
N LEU A 178 22.86 2.75 -1.52
CA LEU A 178 23.86 2.15 -2.43
C LEU A 178 25.23 2.03 -1.75
N GLY A 179 25.64 3.05 -1.00
CA GLY A 179 26.88 3.07 -0.22
C GLY A 179 26.91 2.00 0.87
N LYS A 180 25.78 1.79 1.55
CA LYS A 180 25.56 0.73 2.54
C LYS A 180 25.76 -0.66 1.93
N ALA A 181 25.21 -0.90 0.73
CA ALA A 181 25.39 -2.17 0.02
C ALA A 181 26.86 -2.42 -0.34
N VAL A 182 27.55 -1.42 -0.91
CA VAL A 182 28.98 -1.54 -1.27
C VAL A 182 29.86 -1.69 -0.01
N PHE A 183 29.57 -0.96 1.07
CA PHE A 183 30.25 -1.09 2.36
C PHE A 183 30.06 -2.49 2.97
N LYS A 184 28.83 -3.01 2.98
CA LYS A 184 28.53 -4.36 3.49
C LYS A 184 29.28 -5.44 2.70
N ALA A 185 29.39 -5.30 1.38
CA ALA A 185 30.06 -6.25 0.51
C ALA A 185 31.60 -6.20 0.58
N ASN A 186 32.20 -5.01 0.75
CA ASN A 186 33.65 -4.81 0.56
C ASN A 186 34.43 -4.34 1.80
N CYS A 187 33.77 -3.71 2.77
CA CYS A 187 34.43 -2.98 3.87
C CYS A 187 34.10 -3.54 5.26
N ALA A 188 32.86 -3.99 5.46
CA ALA A 188 32.32 -4.40 6.77
C ALA A 188 33.04 -5.60 7.42
N ALA A 189 33.74 -6.43 6.63
CA ALA A 189 34.56 -7.52 7.15
C ALA A 189 35.75 -7.05 8.01
N CYS A 190 36.25 -5.83 7.76
CA CYS A 190 37.42 -5.28 8.45
C CYS A 190 37.12 -4.00 9.24
N HIS A 191 36.14 -3.20 8.80
CA HIS A 191 35.77 -1.91 9.40
C HIS A 191 34.36 -1.93 9.97
N LYS A 192 34.15 -1.18 11.05
CA LYS A 192 32.83 -0.83 11.57
C LYS A 192 32.53 0.65 11.30
N LEU A 193 31.25 1.02 11.34
CA LEU A 193 30.87 2.43 11.42
C LEU A 193 31.42 3.04 12.72
N GLU A 194 31.07 2.47 13.87
CA GLU A 194 31.55 2.91 15.19
C GLU A 194 32.39 1.81 15.86
N GLY A 195 33.47 2.23 16.55
CA GLY A 195 34.36 1.32 17.27
C GLY A 195 35.35 0.56 16.38
N LYS A 196 36.39 0.02 17.01
CA LYS A 196 37.49 -0.68 16.33
C LYS A 196 37.13 -2.12 15.96
N LEU A 197 37.59 -2.59 14.80
CA LEU A 197 37.59 -4.00 14.39
C LEU A 197 39.01 -4.39 13.97
N ILE A 198 39.25 -4.69 12.69
CA ILE A 198 40.59 -4.93 12.12
C ILE A 198 41.16 -3.59 11.62
N GLY A 199 40.32 -2.77 11.00
CA GLY A 199 40.56 -1.36 10.73
C GLY A 199 39.96 -0.45 11.82
N PRO A 200 40.27 0.86 11.75
CA PRO A 200 39.60 1.89 12.56
C PRO A 200 38.12 2.04 12.17
N GLU A 201 37.36 2.69 13.06
CA GLU A 201 35.99 3.14 12.81
C GLU A 201 35.95 4.14 11.63
N LEU A 202 34.87 4.10 10.85
CA LEU A 202 34.74 4.90 9.63
C LEU A 202 33.55 5.88 9.62
N LEU A 203 32.68 5.87 10.64
CA LEU A 203 31.61 6.87 10.74
C LEU A 203 32.21 8.28 10.85
N LYS A 204 31.69 9.19 10.01
CA LYS A 204 32.14 10.58 9.86
C LYS A 204 33.64 10.70 9.54
N ILE A 205 34.21 9.71 8.84
CA ILE A 205 35.61 9.81 8.36
C ILE A 205 35.79 10.97 7.37
N THR A 206 34.73 11.33 6.64
CA THR A 206 34.63 12.50 5.75
C THR A 206 34.81 13.84 6.47
N ASP A 207 34.46 13.91 7.76
CA ASP A 207 34.64 15.12 8.58
C ASP A 207 36.09 15.23 9.07
N LYS A 208 36.81 14.10 9.09
CA LYS A 208 38.17 13.96 9.59
C LYS A 208 39.23 13.98 8.46
N ARG A 209 38.84 13.78 7.19
CA ARG A 209 39.76 13.60 6.04
C ARG A 209 39.14 14.12 4.74
N GLU A 210 39.97 14.72 3.89
CA GLU A 210 39.60 15.20 2.56
C GLU A 210 39.03 14.09 1.67
N LEU A 211 37.89 14.38 1.02
CA LEU A 211 37.15 13.41 0.22
C LEU A 211 38.01 12.83 -0.93
N SER A 212 38.77 13.69 -1.60
CA SER A 212 39.66 13.32 -2.71
C SER A 212 40.79 12.38 -2.28
N TRP A 213 41.35 12.58 -1.07
CA TRP A 213 42.37 11.70 -0.50
C TRP A 213 41.76 10.33 -0.14
N LEU A 214 40.55 10.31 0.44
CA LEU A 214 39.84 9.08 0.76
C LEU A 214 39.55 8.23 -0.50
N LYS A 215 39.14 8.85 -1.63
CA LYS A 215 38.94 8.12 -2.90
C LYS A 215 40.23 7.45 -3.38
N LEU A 216 41.36 8.17 -3.35
CA LEU A 216 42.66 7.64 -3.77
C LEU A 216 43.13 6.51 -2.85
N TRP A 217 42.96 6.66 -1.54
CA TRP A 217 43.30 5.63 -0.55
C TRP A 217 42.46 4.36 -0.71
N ILE A 218 41.17 4.48 -0.99
CA ILE A 218 40.27 3.32 -1.23
C ILE A 218 40.66 2.60 -2.53
N LYS A 219 40.91 3.33 -3.63
CA LYS A 219 41.34 2.72 -4.90
C LYS A 219 42.70 2.03 -4.80
N ASP A 220 43.74 2.74 -4.34
CA ASP A 220 45.10 2.20 -4.23
C ASP A 220 45.93 2.90 -3.15
N ASN A 221 45.78 2.43 -1.90
CA ASN A 221 46.59 2.90 -0.78
C ASN A 221 48.10 2.63 -0.94
N ASN A 222 48.49 1.59 -1.69
CA ASN A 222 49.89 1.25 -1.90
C ASN A 222 50.57 2.24 -2.85
N ALA A 223 49.90 2.62 -3.94
CA ALA A 223 50.38 3.69 -4.82
C ALA A 223 50.44 5.04 -4.09
N LEU A 224 49.47 5.35 -3.23
CA LEU A 224 49.46 6.61 -2.47
C LEU A 224 50.62 6.66 -1.47
N ALA A 225 50.88 5.59 -0.72
CA ALA A 225 52.07 5.49 0.14
C ALA A 225 53.38 5.57 -0.67
N ALA A 226 53.45 4.89 -1.82
CA ALA A 226 54.62 4.92 -2.71
C ALA A 226 54.91 6.31 -3.34
N SER A 227 53.90 7.17 -3.48
CA SER A 227 54.11 8.58 -3.89
C SER A 227 54.77 9.47 -2.82
N GLY A 228 55.01 8.93 -1.62
CA GLY A 228 55.61 9.67 -0.51
C GLY A 228 54.60 10.46 0.33
N ASP A 229 53.31 10.14 0.23
CA ASP A 229 52.28 10.75 1.08
C ASP A 229 52.51 10.31 2.55
N LYS A 230 52.79 11.30 3.40
CA LYS A 230 53.19 11.05 4.79
C LYS A 230 52.08 10.40 5.61
N LEU A 231 50.81 10.77 5.34
CA LEU A 231 49.66 10.23 6.04
C LEU A 231 49.39 8.79 5.62
N ALA A 232 49.53 8.47 4.33
CA ALA A 232 49.41 7.11 3.81
C ALA A 232 50.44 6.18 4.44
N ILE A 233 51.70 6.61 4.52
CA ILE A 233 52.79 5.87 5.17
C ILE A 233 52.52 5.68 6.67
N GLU A 234 52.04 6.71 7.38
CA GLU A 234 51.72 6.64 8.81
C GLU A 234 50.54 5.70 9.10
N VAL A 235 49.50 5.71 8.26
CA VAL A 235 48.34 4.81 8.39
C VAL A 235 48.73 3.36 8.07
N GLN A 236 49.57 3.11 7.07
CA GLN A 236 50.11 1.76 6.82
C GLN A 236 51.01 1.27 7.97
N ALA A 237 51.84 2.14 8.55
CA ALA A 237 52.75 1.77 9.64
C ALA A 237 52.05 1.54 11.00
N SER A 238 50.85 2.09 11.19
CA SER A 238 50.12 2.03 12.47
C SER A 238 49.13 0.87 12.60
N ASN A 239 48.89 0.09 11.53
CA ASN A 239 48.03 -1.10 11.57
C ASN A 239 48.78 -2.36 11.11
N PRO A 240 48.90 -3.43 11.93
CA PRO A 240 49.61 -4.66 11.53
C PRO A 240 48.93 -5.45 10.40
N ALA A 241 47.68 -5.14 10.06
CA ALA A 241 46.99 -5.64 8.88
C ALA A 241 46.90 -4.53 7.82
N ALA A 242 47.58 -4.72 6.69
CA ALA A 242 47.53 -3.80 5.56
C ALA A 242 46.14 -3.81 4.91
N MET A 243 45.61 -2.62 4.61
CA MET A 243 44.34 -2.48 3.89
C MET A 243 44.50 -2.93 2.44
N THR A 244 43.63 -3.81 1.97
CA THR A 244 43.59 -4.20 0.55
C THR A 244 43.16 -3.01 -0.32
N PRO A 245 43.78 -2.76 -1.48
CA PRO A 245 43.30 -1.76 -2.44
C PRO A 245 42.02 -2.27 -3.14
N PHE A 246 41.13 -1.36 -3.54
CA PHE A 246 39.87 -1.66 -4.22
C PHE A 246 39.79 -1.03 -5.63
N PRO A 247 40.71 -1.36 -6.57
CA PRO A 247 40.73 -0.79 -7.91
C PRO A 247 39.52 -1.20 -8.77
N GLN A 248 38.75 -2.21 -8.35
CA GLN A 248 37.55 -2.71 -9.03
C GLN A 248 36.28 -1.86 -8.76
N LEU A 249 36.29 -0.99 -7.75
CA LEU A 249 35.14 -0.12 -7.44
C LEU A 249 35.13 1.09 -8.38
N SER A 250 33.95 1.44 -8.90
CA SER A 250 33.80 2.66 -9.69
C SER A 250 33.92 3.91 -8.82
N ASP A 251 34.17 5.08 -9.43
CA ASP A 251 34.15 6.35 -8.69
C ASP A 251 32.78 6.65 -8.06
N GLU A 252 31.68 6.16 -8.67
CA GLU A 252 30.33 6.31 -8.14
C GLU A 252 30.08 5.38 -6.94
N ASP A 253 30.58 4.14 -6.96
CA ASP A 253 30.51 3.23 -5.81
C ASP A 253 31.25 3.80 -4.60
N ILE A 254 32.44 4.38 -4.82
CA ILE A 254 33.25 4.99 -3.77
C ILE A 254 32.56 6.24 -3.22
N ASP A 255 31.93 7.06 -4.07
CA ASP A 255 31.20 8.25 -3.63
C ASP A 255 29.96 7.89 -2.81
N ASN A 256 29.25 6.83 -3.21
CA ASN A 256 28.14 6.28 -2.45
C ASN A 256 28.62 5.72 -1.09
N VAL A 257 29.72 4.95 -1.04
CA VAL A 257 30.31 4.51 0.25
C VAL A 257 30.69 5.70 1.13
N LEU A 258 31.31 6.75 0.58
CA LEU A 258 31.70 7.93 1.36
C LEU A 258 30.48 8.71 1.88
N LYS A 259 29.37 8.78 1.12
CA LYS A 259 28.09 9.30 1.62
C LYS A 259 27.55 8.47 2.78
N TYR A 260 27.53 7.14 2.66
CA TYR A 260 27.10 6.25 3.73
C TYR A 260 27.97 6.40 4.98
N LEU A 261 29.29 6.46 4.83
CA LEU A 261 30.22 6.69 5.94
C LEU A 261 30.05 8.06 6.62
N ALA A 262 29.52 9.07 5.93
CA ALA A 262 29.23 10.37 6.53
C ALA A 262 28.01 10.36 7.48
N VAL A 263 27.02 9.49 7.23
CA VAL A 263 25.73 9.49 7.97
C VAL A 263 25.46 8.24 8.80
N GLY A 264 26.02 7.09 8.43
CA GLY A 264 25.84 5.80 9.07
C GLY A 264 24.53 5.10 8.68
N ASP A 265 24.10 4.15 9.52
CA ASP A 265 22.82 3.48 9.38
C ASP A 265 21.67 4.44 9.71
N VAL A 266 20.99 4.93 8.67
CA VAL A 266 19.78 5.74 8.81
C VAL A 266 18.58 4.80 9.00
N GLU A 267 17.92 4.90 10.15
CA GLU A 267 16.71 4.14 10.44
C GLU A 267 15.56 4.62 9.52
N GLN A 268 14.97 3.72 8.74
CA GLN A 268 13.83 4.07 7.90
C GLN A 268 12.61 4.31 8.78
N ALA A 269 12.25 5.58 8.96
CA ALA A 269 10.97 5.95 9.53
C ALA A 269 9.84 5.37 8.64
N VAL A 270 9.06 4.44 9.21
CA VAL A 270 7.88 3.89 8.54
C VAL A 270 6.94 5.03 8.20
N ALA A 271 6.73 5.29 6.91
CA ALA A 271 5.97 6.44 6.45
C ALA A 271 4.48 6.27 6.76
N SER A 272 4.03 6.88 7.86
CA SER A 272 2.61 7.17 8.10
C SER A 272 2.18 8.31 7.17
N SER A 273 1.78 7.98 5.94
CA SER A 273 1.19 8.94 5.00
C SER A 273 -0.21 9.35 5.48
N ALA A 274 -0.42 10.64 5.65
CA ALA A 274 -1.70 11.21 6.06
C ALA A 274 -2.24 12.16 4.97
N SER A 275 -3.49 11.90 4.53
CA SER A 275 -4.27 12.69 3.55
C SER A 275 -3.78 12.56 2.10
N SER A 276 -4.61 12.43 1.06
CA SER A 276 -6.09 12.54 0.89
C SER A 276 -6.46 12.00 -0.51
N THR A 277 -7.69 11.65 -0.90
CA THR A 277 -9.00 11.43 -0.23
C THR A 277 -9.97 10.82 -1.28
N ASP A 278 -11.08 10.23 -0.81
CA ASP A 278 -12.31 9.80 -1.50
C ASP A 278 -12.45 8.33 -1.97
N GLN A 279 -11.49 7.72 -2.70
CA GLN A 279 -11.79 6.43 -3.35
C GLN A 279 -11.51 5.17 -2.49
N GLU A 280 -10.49 5.17 -1.63
CA GLU A 280 -10.20 4.04 -0.73
C GLU A 280 -11.22 3.86 0.42
N ILE A 281 -12.09 4.85 0.66
CA ILE A 281 -13.00 4.87 1.82
C ILE A 281 -14.05 3.76 1.77
N PHE A 282 -14.36 3.23 0.58
CA PHE A 282 -15.42 2.23 0.40
C PHE A 282 -14.92 0.80 0.20
N ASP A 283 -13.72 0.61 -0.35
CA ASP A 283 -13.26 -0.71 -0.82
C ASP A 283 -12.32 -1.43 0.15
N ASN A 284 -11.78 -0.76 1.19
CA ASN A 284 -10.84 -1.38 2.12
C ASN A 284 -11.04 -0.93 3.59
N PRO A 285 -11.63 -1.77 4.48
CA PRO A 285 -11.94 -1.40 5.86
C PRO A 285 -10.71 -1.35 6.81
N GLY A 286 -9.49 -1.35 6.25
CA GLY A 286 -8.23 -1.23 6.98
C GLY A 286 -7.88 0.18 7.46
N PHE A 287 -8.54 1.23 6.94
CA PHE A 287 -8.38 2.58 7.47
C PHE A 287 -9.05 2.68 8.85
N GLY A 288 -8.25 2.45 9.89
CA GLY A 288 -8.73 2.15 11.24
C GLY A 288 -9.79 3.09 11.80
N VAL A 289 -10.59 2.56 12.74
CA VAL A 289 -11.79 3.16 13.33
C VAL A 289 -11.54 4.49 14.09
N LEU A 290 -10.31 5.03 14.08
CA LEU A 290 -9.88 6.20 14.85
C LEU A 290 -9.67 7.46 13.99
N PRO A 291 -8.82 7.49 12.93
CA PRO A 291 -8.64 8.67 12.07
C PRO A 291 -9.93 9.13 11.36
N THR A 292 -10.71 8.19 10.82
CA THR A 292 -12.00 8.47 10.15
C THR A 292 -13.05 9.00 11.14
N LEU A 293 -13.04 8.51 12.38
CA LEU A 293 -13.84 9.07 13.48
C LEU A 293 -13.39 10.49 13.85
N ALA A 294 -12.07 10.74 13.94
CA ALA A 294 -11.54 12.06 14.25
C ALA A 294 -11.92 13.11 13.20
N LEU A 295 -11.83 12.77 11.91
CA LEU A 295 -12.23 13.65 10.81
C LEU A 295 -13.73 13.93 10.80
N THR A 296 -14.57 12.92 11.03
CA THR A 296 -16.03 13.10 11.11
C THR A 296 -16.44 13.90 12.35
N ILE A 297 -15.81 13.68 13.52
CA ILE A 297 -15.97 14.53 14.72
C ILE A 297 -15.58 15.97 14.39
N LEU A 298 -14.45 16.21 13.74
CA LEU A 298 -13.93 17.54 13.47
C LEU A 298 -14.80 18.31 12.46
N ALA A 299 -15.24 17.65 11.38
CA ALA A 299 -16.21 18.21 10.44
C ALA A 299 -17.55 18.53 11.13
N PHE A 300 -18.01 17.66 12.03
CA PHE A 300 -19.23 17.88 12.79
C PHE A 300 -19.13 19.06 13.79
N ILE A 301 -18.00 19.19 14.49
CA ILE A 301 -17.71 20.34 15.36
C ILE A 301 -17.66 21.63 14.54
N LEU A 302 -16.99 21.61 13.39
CA LEU A 302 -16.83 22.78 12.52
C LEU A 302 -18.18 23.22 11.93
N LEU A 303 -19.02 22.29 11.48
CA LEU A 303 -20.41 22.55 11.09
C LEU A 303 -21.22 23.13 12.26
N SER A 304 -21.03 22.57 13.47
CA SER A 304 -21.72 23.03 14.67
C SER A 304 -21.36 24.48 15.06
N VAL A 305 -20.09 24.85 14.89
CA VAL A 305 -19.60 26.22 15.10
C VAL A 305 -20.14 27.18 14.04
N ILE A 306 -20.15 26.78 12.76
CA ILE A 306 -20.75 27.58 11.67
C ILE A 306 -22.24 27.83 11.92
N VAL A 307 -22.98 26.81 12.32
CA VAL A 307 -24.40 26.92 12.67
C VAL A 307 -24.59 27.86 13.86
N ALA A 308 -23.81 27.70 14.94
CA ALA A 308 -23.89 28.58 16.11
C ALA A 308 -23.56 30.05 15.76
N ALA A 309 -22.57 30.29 14.91
CA ALA A 309 -22.18 31.62 14.44
C ALA A 309 -23.25 32.26 13.54
N THR A 310 -23.91 31.48 12.70
CA THR A 310 -24.93 31.98 11.76
C THR A 310 -26.32 32.15 12.37
N THR A 311 -26.71 31.32 13.36
CA THR A 311 -28.03 31.43 14.02
C THR A 311 -28.11 32.52 15.10
N ASN A 312 -26.98 32.89 15.73
CA ASN A 312 -26.97 33.85 16.85
C ASN A 312 -26.97 35.33 16.43
N LYS A 313 -27.31 35.68 15.17
CA LYS A 313 -27.33 37.07 14.69
C LYS A 313 -28.59 37.84 15.14
N LYS A 314 -28.84 37.89 16.45
CA LYS A 314 -29.71 38.88 17.11
C LYS A 314 -28.83 39.81 17.94
N VAL A 315 -28.51 40.96 17.36
CA VAL A 315 -28.01 42.11 18.13
C VAL A 315 -29.17 42.59 19.01
N VAL A 316 -29.05 42.38 20.30
CA VAL A 316 -29.81 43.10 21.32
C VAL A 316 -28.78 43.91 22.10
N GLU A 317 -28.92 45.22 22.07
CA GLU A 317 -28.05 46.12 22.84
C GLU A 317 -28.45 46.04 24.32
N GLY A 318 -27.47 45.79 25.18
CA GLY A 318 -27.65 45.81 26.64
C GLY A 318 -27.42 44.46 27.34
N GLU A 319 -26.72 44.56 28.46
CA GLU A 319 -26.53 43.56 29.52
C GLU A 319 -25.42 42.50 29.33
N GLU A 320 -24.44 42.56 30.24
CA GLU A 320 -23.27 41.69 30.29
C GLU A 320 -23.62 40.30 30.83
N SER A 321 -23.92 39.36 29.94
CA SER A 321 -23.37 38.01 30.08
C SER A 321 -23.29 37.34 28.73
N THR A 322 -22.08 37.22 28.17
CA THR A 322 -21.83 36.30 27.07
C THR A 322 -22.13 34.89 27.59
N PRO A 323 -23.19 34.21 27.13
CA PRO A 323 -23.40 32.84 27.55
C PRO A 323 -22.22 32.04 26.99
N SER A 324 -21.50 31.32 27.85
CA SER A 324 -20.39 30.45 27.43
C SER A 324 -20.79 29.71 26.15
N MET A 325 -19.93 29.72 25.13
CA MET A 325 -20.26 29.19 23.80
C MET A 325 -20.82 27.77 23.89
N LEU A 326 -20.28 26.97 24.82
CA LEU A 326 -20.74 25.63 25.19
C LEU A 326 -22.21 25.59 25.64
N LYS A 327 -22.66 26.55 26.46
CA LYS A 327 -24.05 26.68 26.93
C LYS A 327 -24.99 26.94 25.75
N THR A 328 -24.61 27.86 24.86
CA THR A 328 -25.39 28.19 23.65
C THR A 328 -25.42 27.02 22.66
N MET A 329 -24.35 26.22 22.58
CA MET A 329 -24.33 24.98 21.79
C MET A 329 -25.27 23.91 22.37
N ILE A 330 -25.21 23.65 23.69
CA ILE A 330 -26.01 22.61 24.35
C ILE A 330 -27.52 22.89 24.31
N PHE A 331 -27.93 24.16 24.46
CA PHE A 331 -29.36 24.53 24.51
C PHE A 331 -29.98 24.87 23.13
N ASN A 332 -29.20 24.87 22.04
CA ASN A 332 -29.76 25.03 20.69
C ASN A 332 -30.43 23.72 20.24
N PRO A 333 -31.75 23.69 19.95
CA PRO A 333 -32.47 22.46 19.64
C PRO A 333 -32.01 21.80 18.33
N PHE A 334 -31.60 22.59 17.33
CA PHE A 334 -31.08 22.08 16.06
C PHE A 334 -29.68 21.49 16.25
N LEU A 335 -28.82 22.16 17.04
CA LEU A 335 -27.48 21.63 17.33
C LEU A 335 -27.53 20.37 18.18
N ARG A 336 -28.41 20.33 19.19
CA ARG A 336 -28.66 19.13 20.01
C ARG A 336 -29.17 17.95 19.15
N PHE A 337 -30.06 18.21 18.20
CA PHE A 337 -30.55 17.19 17.25
C PHE A 337 -29.40 16.64 16.39
N LEU A 338 -28.57 17.53 15.82
CA LEU A 338 -27.38 17.15 15.07
C LEU A 338 -26.40 16.32 15.93
N VAL A 339 -26.12 16.73 17.18
CA VAL A 339 -25.22 16.01 18.10
C VAL A 339 -25.75 14.61 18.40
N ILE A 340 -27.06 14.46 18.61
CA ILE A 340 -27.69 13.15 18.83
C ILE A 340 -27.53 12.25 17.59
N ILE A 341 -27.80 12.77 16.38
CA ILE A 341 -27.56 12.00 15.14
C ILE A 341 -26.10 11.62 15.01
N PHE A 342 -25.17 12.54 15.27
CA PHE A 342 -23.75 12.27 15.19
C PHE A 342 -23.29 11.17 16.16
N VAL A 343 -23.73 11.22 17.42
CA VAL A 343 -23.42 10.19 18.42
C VAL A 343 -24.05 8.84 18.05
N LEU A 344 -25.26 8.83 17.48
CA LEU A 344 -25.90 7.60 17.02
C LEU A 344 -25.18 6.98 15.81
N LEU A 345 -24.81 7.79 14.81
CA LEU A 345 -24.10 7.31 13.61
C LEU A 345 -22.66 6.89 13.93
N GLY A 346 -21.92 7.70 14.70
CA GLY A 346 -20.56 7.35 15.16
C GLY A 346 -20.57 6.14 16.09
N GLY A 347 -21.55 6.03 16.99
CA GLY A 347 -21.75 4.86 17.84
C GLY A 347 -22.05 3.60 17.02
N ALA A 348 -22.98 3.67 16.07
CA ALA A 348 -23.28 2.56 15.18
C ALA A 348 -22.05 2.16 14.34
N TRP A 349 -21.34 3.12 13.77
CA TRP A 349 -20.16 2.87 12.94
C TRP A 349 -19.00 2.26 13.74
N MET A 350 -18.75 2.69 15.00
CA MET A 350 -17.78 2.03 15.88
C MET A 350 -18.17 0.58 16.19
N VAL A 351 -19.47 0.33 16.46
CA VAL A 351 -19.98 -1.03 16.71
C VAL A 351 -19.84 -1.92 15.48
N PHE A 352 -20.24 -1.44 14.30
CA PHE A 352 -20.08 -2.19 13.04
C PHE A 352 -18.58 -2.40 12.72
N GLY A 353 -17.74 -1.39 12.86
CA GLY A 353 -16.29 -1.50 12.66
C GLY A 353 -15.65 -2.55 13.56
N TYR A 354 -16.04 -2.64 14.83
CA TYR A 354 -15.62 -3.72 15.72
C TYR A 354 -16.14 -5.09 15.27
N LEU A 355 -17.42 -5.20 14.91
CA LEU A 355 -18.03 -6.46 14.47
C LEU A 355 -17.41 -7.02 13.18
N PHE A 356 -17.00 -6.15 12.24
CA PHE A 356 -16.33 -6.56 10.99
C PHE A 356 -14.88 -7.02 11.19
N GLN A 357 -14.28 -6.78 12.35
CA GLN A 357 -12.91 -7.22 12.69
C GLN A 357 -12.89 -8.50 13.54
N ILE A 358 -14.06 -9.08 13.86
CA ILE A 358 -14.14 -10.37 14.57
C ILE A 358 -13.63 -11.48 13.63
N ASP A 359 -12.71 -12.30 14.13
CA ASP A 359 -12.08 -13.42 13.42
C ASP A 359 -11.27 -13.03 12.16
N VAL A 360 -10.85 -11.76 12.06
CA VAL A 360 -9.87 -11.30 11.07
C VAL A 360 -8.48 -11.41 11.68
N ASN A 361 -7.76 -12.49 11.32
CA ASN A 361 -6.48 -12.85 11.93
C ASN A 361 -5.24 -12.31 11.16
N GLU A 362 -5.40 -11.18 10.47
CA GLU A 362 -4.29 -10.52 9.77
C GLU A 362 -3.21 -10.03 10.75
N GLY A 363 -1.95 -10.19 10.39
CA GLY A 363 -0.82 -9.90 11.27
C GLY A 363 -0.57 -10.93 12.38
N TYR A 364 -1.35 -12.01 12.48
CA TYR A 364 -1.12 -13.06 13.48
C TYR A 364 0.28 -13.70 13.31
N GLN A 365 1.10 -13.58 14.36
CA GLN A 365 2.51 -13.98 14.40
C GLN A 365 2.81 -14.66 15.75
N PRO A 366 2.57 -15.97 15.88
CA PRO A 366 2.89 -16.73 17.09
C PRO A 366 4.37 -17.11 17.14
N ILE A 367 4.91 -17.16 18.35
CA ILE A 367 6.26 -17.70 18.61
C ILE A 367 6.30 -19.18 18.21
N GLN A 368 7.27 -19.55 17.37
CA GLN A 368 7.48 -20.92 16.92
C GLN A 368 8.49 -21.66 17.83
N PRO A 369 8.48 -23.00 17.90
CA PRO A 369 9.43 -23.78 18.69
C PRO A 369 10.89 -23.64 18.21
N ILE A 370 11.08 -23.34 16.92
CA ILE A 370 12.36 -22.98 16.30
C ILE A 370 12.23 -21.63 15.60
N ALA A 371 13.24 -20.77 15.72
CA ALA A 371 13.32 -19.47 15.05
C ALA A 371 13.66 -19.62 13.54
N PHE A 372 12.78 -20.30 12.80
CA PHE A 372 12.98 -20.56 11.37
C PHE A 372 12.72 -19.32 10.50
N SER A 373 13.78 -18.78 9.89
CA SER A 373 13.71 -17.64 8.98
C SER A 373 13.46 -18.05 7.53
N HIS A 374 12.34 -17.60 6.96
CA HIS A 374 12.11 -17.71 5.51
C HIS A 374 12.98 -16.74 4.72
N ALA A 375 13.29 -15.56 5.29
CA ALA A 375 14.22 -14.59 4.70
C ALA A 375 15.61 -15.19 4.44
N VAL A 376 16.16 -15.99 5.35
CA VAL A 376 17.44 -16.68 5.10
C VAL A 376 17.31 -17.72 3.99
N HIS A 377 16.27 -18.55 4.01
CA HIS A 377 16.16 -19.69 3.10
C HIS A 377 15.70 -19.30 1.69
N ALA A 378 14.55 -18.61 1.58
CA ALA A 378 13.98 -18.18 0.30
C ALA A 378 14.52 -16.81 -0.16
N GLY A 379 14.84 -15.91 0.78
CA GLY A 379 15.36 -14.58 0.51
C GLY A 379 16.85 -14.57 0.13
N ASP A 380 17.75 -14.86 1.07
CA ASP A 380 19.19 -14.80 0.85
C ASP A 380 19.68 -15.97 -0.02
N ASN A 381 19.33 -17.20 0.35
CA ASN A 381 19.79 -18.42 -0.34
C ASN A 381 18.97 -18.79 -1.58
N LYS A 382 17.91 -18.03 -1.91
CA LYS A 382 17.05 -18.22 -3.10
C LYS A 382 16.50 -19.65 -3.27
N ILE A 383 16.23 -20.35 -2.17
CA ILE A 383 15.61 -21.68 -2.20
C ILE A 383 14.15 -21.54 -2.63
N ASP A 384 13.77 -22.25 -3.69
CA ASP A 384 12.40 -22.27 -4.21
C ASP A 384 11.40 -22.75 -3.16
N CYS A 385 10.25 -22.07 -3.06
CA CYS A 385 9.22 -22.36 -2.06
C CYS A 385 8.74 -23.81 -2.09
N GLN A 386 8.66 -24.42 -3.28
CA GLN A 386 8.14 -25.76 -3.51
C GLN A 386 9.20 -26.86 -3.29
N TYR A 387 10.46 -26.50 -3.04
CA TYR A 387 11.47 -27.44 -2.55
C TYR A 387 11.07 -27.99 -1.17
N CYS A 388 10.71 -27.09 -0.25
CA CYS A 388 10.19 -27.45 1.07
C CYS A 388 8.68 -27.79 1.03
N HIS A 389 7.88 -26.93 0.39
CA HIS A 389 6.43 -27.08 0.32
C HIS A 389 5.95 -27.83 -0.93
N SER A 390 6.61 -28.95 -1.23
CA SER A 390 6.41 -29.76 -2.45
C SER A 390 4.97 -30.24 -2.67
N SER A 391 4.21 -30.43 -1.58
CA SER A 391 2.81 -30.86 -1.64
C SER A 391 1.85 -29.81 -2.22
N ALA A 392 2.24 -28.53 -2.29
CA ALA A 392 1.41 -27.45 -2.87
C ALA A 392 0.97 -27.73 -4.33
N LYS A 393 1.82 -28.42 -5.11
CA LYS A 393 1.55 -28.76 -6.52
C LYS A 393 0.55 -29.90 -6.73
N HIS A 394 0.34 -30.74 -5.72
CA HIS A 394 -0.30 -32.06 -5.90
C HIS A 394 -1.36 -32.42 -4.85
N SER A 395 -1.44 -31.67 -3.76
CA SER A 395 -2.38 -31.91 -2.64
C SER A 395 -3.27 -30.70 -2.39
N LYS A 396 -4.40 -30.94 -1.72
CA LYS A 396 -5.24 -29.86 -1.20
C LYS A 396 -4.54 -29.06 -0.10
N THR A 397 -3.67 -29.70 0.67
CA THR A 397 -2.88 -29.08 1.75
C THR A 397 -1.42 -28.99 1.34
N SER A 398 -0.88 -27.77 1.27
CA SER A 398 0.56 -27.54 1.37
C SER A 398 1.00 -27.79 2.82
N GLY A 399 1.61 -28.95 3.06
CA GLY A 399 2.08 -29.36 4.38
C GLY A 399 3.34 -28.61 4.82
N ILE A 400 3.57 -28.60 6.13
CA ILE A 400 4.86 -28.23 6.72
C ILE A 400 5.90 -29.31 6.32
N PRO A 401 7.12 -28.94 5.89
CA PRO A 401 8.14 -29.91 5.50
C PRO A 401 8.49 -30.87 6.63
N THR A 402 8.72 -32.14 6.29
CA THR A 402 9.27 -33.12 7.24
C THR A 402 10.74 -32.82 7.53
N LEU A 403 11.24 -33.20 8.70
CA LEU A 403 12.63 -32.94 9.12
C LEU A 403 13.68 -33.57 8.18
N ASN A 404 13.30 -34.59 7.39
CA ASN A 404 14.15 -35.13 6.33
C ASN A 404 14.57 -34.07 5.31
N VAL A 405 13.71 -33.09 5.01
CA VAL A 405 14.03 -31.97 4.11
C VAL A 405 15.11 -31.07 4.72
N CYS A 406 14.98 -30.73 6.01
CA CYS A 406 15.99 -29.98 6.75
C CYS A 406 17.35 -30.71 6.73
N MET A 407 17.32 -32.02 6.99
CA MET A 407 18.52 -32.87 7.04
C MET A 407 19.12 -33.19 5.67
N ASN A 408 18.58 -32.70 4.55
CA ASN A 408 19.27 -32.76 3.26
C ASN A 408 20.47 -31.80 3.20
N CYS A 409 20.37 -30.65 3.85
CA CYS A 409 21.43 -29.62 3.91
C CYS A 409 22.08 -29.54 5.29
N HIS A 410 21.30 -29.63 6.37
CA HIS A 410 21.81 -29.44 7.73
C HIS A 410 22.74 -30.56 8.23
N LYS A 411 22.90 -31.69 7.51
CA LYS A 411 23.96 -32.67 7.82
C LYS A 411 25.37 -32.09 7.73
N SER A 412 25.57 -31.08 6.87
CA SER A 412 26.85 -30.42 6.65
C SER A 412 26.85 -28.93 7.06
N ILE A 413 25.74 -28.43 7.61
CA ILE A 413 25.58 -27.02 8.02
C ILE A 413 25.17 -27.01 9.50
N SER A 414 26.18 -27.07 10.37
CA SER A 414 26.07 -27.10 11.83
C SER A 414 26.07 -25.73 12.50
N GLU A 415 26.40 -24.67 11.76
CA GLU A 415 26.54 -23.31 12.29
C GLU A 415 25.96 -22.28 11.32
N TYR A 416 25.41 -21.21 11.87
CA TYR A 416 24.90 -20.07 11.14
C TYR A 416 26.03 -19.09 10.80
N ASN A 417 26.17 -18.77 9.50
CA ASN A 417 27.21 -17.90 8.96
C ASN A 417 26.65 -16.69 8.18
N GLY A 418 25.34 -16.43 8.29
CA GLY A 418 24.66 -15.33 7.60
C GLY A 418 24.61 -14.03 8.43
N ALA A 419 23.80 -13.07 7.97
CA ALA A 419 23.54 -11.85 8.72
C ALA A 419 22.57 -12.12 9.88
N LEU A 420 22.99 -11.81 11.12
CA LEU A 420 22.13 -11.92 12.30
C LEU A 420 20.84 -11.11 12.13
N PHE A 421 19.75 -11.61 12.72
CA PHE A 421 18.41 -11.04 12.59
C PHE A 421 17.66 -11.12 13.93
N GLY A 422 16.75 -10.17 14.16
CA GLY A 422 16.10 -10.02 15.47
C GLY A 422 17.12 -9.78 16.59
N ASP A 423 16.78 -10.20 17.80
CA ASP A 423 17.67 -10.14 18.98
C ASP A 423 18.58 -11.38 19.11
N TYR A 424 18.66 -12.23 18.08
CA TYR A 424 19.42 -13.48 18.13
C TYR A 424 20.92 -13.26 17.90
N SER A 425 21.76 -13.76 18.82
CA SER A 425 23.20 -13.90 18.59
C SER A 425 23.51 -15.08 17.67
N LYS A 426 24.76 -15.20 17.21
CA LYS A 426 25.21 -16.40 16.46
C LYS A 426 25.01 -17.67 17.28
N GLU A 427 25.34 -17.64 18.57
CA GLU A 427 25.20 -18.79 19.47
C GLU A 427 23.73 -19.22 19.61
N ASP A 428 22.79 -18.28 19.65
CA ASP A 428 21.36 -18.59 19.65
C ASP A 428 20.95 -19.30 18.34
N LEU A 429 21.36 -18.77 17.18
CA LEU A 429 21.03 -19.38 15.88
C LEU A 429 21.70 -20.74 15.66
N ASP A 430 22.91 -20.95 16.17
CA ASP A 430 23.56 -22.27 16.20
C ASP A 430 22.77 -23.26 17.09
N ASN A 431 22.26 -22.79 18.23
CA ASN A 431 21.40 -23.59 19.11
C ASN A 431 20.01 -23.88 18.49
N GLU A 432 19.46 -22.98 17.68
CA GLU A 432 18.23 -23.23 16.91
C GLU A 432 18.43 -24.33 15.85
N ILE A 433 19.62 -24.42 15.22
CA ILE A 433 19.98 -25.55 14.35
C ILE A 433 20.11 -26.85 15.16
N GLN A 434 20.72 -26.79 16.36
CA GLN A 434 20.88 -27.95 17.23
C GLN A 434 19.53 -28.59 17.62
N LYS A 435 18.46 -27.80 17.83
CA LYS A 435 17.10 -28.33 18.07
C LYS A 435 16.61 -29.27 16.97
N ILE A 436 17.02 -29.07 15.71
CA ILE A 436 16.67 -29.97 14.59
C ILE A 436 17.38 -31.32 14.77
N TYR A 437 18.65 -31.31 15.17
CA TYR A 437 19.42 -32.52 15.45
C TYR A 437 18.86 -33.30 16.64
N ASP A 438 18.47 -32.59 17.70
CA ASP A 438 17.85 -33.18 18.89
C ASP A 438 16.47 -33.79 18.59
N ALA A 439 15.77 -33.29 17.58
CA ALA A 439 14.50 -33.85 17.10
C ALA A 439 14.68 -35.14 16.27
N VAL A 440 15.71 -35.21 15.41
CA VAL A 440 15.94 -36.35 14.50
C VAL A 440 16.92 -37.40 15.01
N GLY A 441 17.70 -37.10 16.05
CA GLY A 441 18.79 -37.93 16.56
C GLY A 441 20.07 -37.86 15.72
N TRP A 442 20.51 -36.66 15.32
CA TRP A 442 21.75 -36.46 14.56
C TRP A 442 22.93 -36.08 15.45
N ASP A 443 24.02 -36.84 15.37
CA ASP A 443 25.29 -36.55 15.99
C ASP A 443 26.18 -35.81 14.97
N LYS A 444 26.47 -34.54 15.27
CA LYS A 444 27.29 -33.66 14.40
C LYS A 444 28.79 -33.95 14.49
N ASP A 445 29.27 -34.52 15.60
CA ASP A 445 30.68 -34.79 15.83
C ASP A 445 31.09 -36.11 15.16
N ASN A 446 30.20 -37.11 15.20
CA ASN A 446 30.38 -38.40 14.51
C ASN A 446 29.77 -38.43 13.09
N VAL A 447 29.07 -37.38 12.67
CA VAL A 447 28.42 -37.23 11.35
C VAL A 447 27.48 -38.41 11.04
N ALA A 448 26.70 -38.82 12.04
CA ALA A 448 25.89 -40.03 12.02
C ALA A 448 24.55 -39.85 12.73
N TYR A 449 23.56 -40.67 12.39
CA TYR A 449 22.34 -40.79 13.20
C TYR A 449 22.60 -41.71 14.39
N ILE A 450 22.08 -41.35 15.56
CA ILE A 450 22.16 -42.13 16.79
C ILE A 450 21.31 -43.40 16.64
N GLU A 451 21.94 -44.56 16.74
CA GLU A 451 21.25 -45.85 16.61
C GLU A 451 20.22 -46.04 17.73
N GLY A 452 18.99 -46.42 17.36
CA GLY A 452 17.90 -46.62 18.32
C GLY A 452 17.27 -45.33 18.88
N PHE A 453 17.60 -44.14 18.35
CA PHE A 453 17.02 -42.88 18.81
C PHE A 453 15.52 -42.76 18.50
N GLU A 454 14.73 -42.42 19.51
CA GLU A 454 13.30 -42.12 19.37
C GLU A 454 13.11 -40.67 18.91
N GLN A 455 12.77 -40.49 17.64
CA GLN A 455 12.58 -39.16 17.03
C GLN A 455 11.40 -38.41 17.65
N LYS A 456 11.60 -37.11 17.91
CA LYS A 456 10.57 -36.23 18.49
C LYS A 456 10.10 -35.24 17.43
N PRO A 457 8.81 -35.25 17.03
CA PRO A 457 8.30 -34.29 16.06
C PRO A 457 8.33 -32.87 16.64
N ILE A 458 8.58 -31.88 15.78
CA ILE A 458 8.54 -30.47 16.17
C ILE A 458 7.09 -29.98 16.16
N GLU A 459 6.63 -29.46 17.28
CA GLU A 459 5.26 -28.98 17.51
C GLU A 459 5.06 -27.56 16.93
N TRP A 460 5.05 -27.46 15.60
CA TRP A 460 4.85 -26.20 14.88
C TRP A 460 3.48 -25.57 15.15
N VAL A 461 3.45 -24.25 15.36
CA VAL A 461 2.20 -23.49 15.54
C VAL A 461 1.68 -23.06 14.18
N ARG A 462 0.55 -23.63 13.74
CA ARG A 462 -0.05 -23.33 12.44
C ARG A 462 -0.72 -21.95 12.45
N ILE A 463 -0.20 -21.05 11.62
CA ILE A 463 -0.68 -19.67 11.45
C ILE A 463 -1.97 -19.64 10.61
N HIS A 464 -1.87 -19.98 9.32
CA HIS A 464 -2.98 -19.89 8.38
C HIS A 464 -3.99 -21.03 8.59
N ASN A 465 -5.17 -20.69 9.09
CA ASN A 465 -6.30 -21.61 9.28
C ASN A 465 -7.55 -21.09 8.57
N LEU A 466 -8.39 -22.03 8.14
CA LEU A 466 -9.74 -21.82 7.66
C LEU A 466 -10.64 -22.78 8.43
N ALA A 467 -11.93 -22.47 8.53
CA ALA A 467 -12.90 -23.37 9.14
C ALA A 467 -12.98 -24.72 8.40
N ASP A 468 -13.33 -25.79 9.11
CA ASP A 468 -13.37 -27.16 8.59
C ASP A 468 -14.44 -27.38 7.50
N PHE A 469 -15.53 -26.61 7.55
CA PHE A 469 -16.55 -26.51 6.50
C PHE A 469 -16.10 -25.71 5.27
N ALA A 470 -14.87 -25.16 5.22
CA ALA A 470 -14.31 -24.54 4.03
C ALA A 470 -13.30 -25.49 3.35
N TYR A 471 -13.67 -25.97 2.17
CA TYR A 471 -12.78 -26.75 1.30
C TYR A 471 -11.88 -25.81 0.48
N TYR A 472 -10.58 -25.88 0.72
CA TYR A 472 -9.55 -25.23 -0.09
C TYR A 472 -8.55 -26.27 -0.62
N ASN A 473 -8.02 -26.05 -1.82
CA ASN A 473 -7.12 -26.97 -2.49
C ASN A 473 -5.95 -26.23 -3.16
N HIS A 474 -4.75 -26.35 -2.60
CA HIS A 474 -3.54 -25.70 -3.11
C HIS A 474 -3.23 -26.09 -4.56
N ALA A 475 -3.33 -27.37 -4.94
CA ALA A 475 -2.99 -27.83 -6.28
C ALA A 475 -3.85 -27.18 -7.39
N GLN A 476 -5.12 -26.85 -7.10
CA GLN A 476 -5.96 -26.13 -8.06
C GLN A 476 -5.47 -24.68 -8.25
N HIS A 477 -5.10 -23.99 -7.17
CA HIS A 477 -4.68 -22.59 -7.21
C HIS A 477 -3.25 -22.43 -7.75
N VAL A 478 -2.34 -23.34 -7.39
CA VAL A 478 -0.92 -23.29 -7.78
C VAL A 478 -0.68 -23.93 -9.15
N THR A 479 -1.21 -25.14 -9.39
CA THR A 479 -0.87 -25.91 -10.62
C THR A 479 -1.85 -25.67 -11.77
N VAL A 480 -3.12 -25.38 -11.49
CA VAL A 480 -4.13 -25.15 -12.56
C VAL A 480 -4.31 -23.67 -12.85
N ALA A 481 -4.46 -22.82 -11.82
CA ALA A 481 -4.60 -21.38 -11.99
C ALA A 481 -3.26 -20.61 -12.06
N GLY A 482 -2.12 -21.27 -11.76
CA GLY A 482 -0.79 -20.67 -11.89
C GLY A 482 -0.50 -19.51 -10.94
N LEU A 483 -1.15 -19.45 -9.78
CA LEU A 483 -1.03 -18.31 -8.86
C LEU A 483 0.30 -18.31 -8.09
N ASP A 484 0.97 -17.16 -8.09
CA ASP A 484 2.16 -16.92 -7.27
C ASP A 484 1.85 -17.01 -5.78
N CYS A 485 2.74 -17.64 -5.01
CA CYS A 485 2.58 -17.84 -3.56
C CYS A 485 2.43 -16.51 -2.80
N GLN A 486 3.14 -15.47 -3.26
CA GLN A 486 3.16 -14.13 -2.66
C GLN A 486 1.78 -13.45 -2.73
N LYS A 487 0.94 -13.79 -3.72
CA LYS A 487 -0.41 -13.21 -3.86
C LYS A 487 -1.35 -13.59 -2.70
N CYS A 488 -1.05 -14.67 -1.97
CA CYS A 488 -1.86 -15.17 -0.86
C CYS A 488 -1.14 -15.18 0.50
N HIS A 489 0.20 -15.27 0.51
CA HIS A 489 1.01 -15.32 1.73
C HIS A 489 1.91 -14.10 1.94
N GLY A 490 1.89 -13.13 1.03
CA GLY A 490 2.77 -11.96 1.07
C GLY A 490 4.22 -12.27 0.66
N PRO A 491 5.14 -11.29 0.78
CA PRO A 491 6.56 -11.46 0.44
C PRO A 491 7.29 -12.31 1.49
N VAL A 492 7.00 -13.62 1.53
CA VAL A 492 7.53 -14.58 2.53
C VAL A 492 9.07 -14.62 2.50
N GLU A 493 9.67 -14.41 1.34
CA GLU A 493 11.12 -14.30 1.15
C GLU A 493 11.78 -13.10 1.85
N THR A 494 11.02 -12.18 2.46
CA THR A 494 11.54 -11.11 3.32
C THR A 494 11.19 -11.30 4.81
N MET A 495 10.58 -12.42 5.19
CA MET A 495 10.07 -12.66 6.55
C MET A 495 11.03 -13.52 7.38
N HIS A 496 11.65 -12.94 8.42
CA HIS A 496 12.41 -13.71 9.41
C HIS A 496 11.49 -14.49 10.37
N GLU A 497 10.30 -13.97 10.63
CA GLU A 497 9.23 -14.67 11.35
C GLU A 497 7.98 -14.66 10.47
N MET A 498 7.31 -15.80 10.36
CA MET A 498 6.11 -15.89 9.53
C MET A 498 4.92 -15.23 10.23
N LYS A 499 4.16 -14.42 9.48
CA LYS A 499 2.91 -13.80 9.94
C LYS A 499 1.82 -13.96 8.89
N GLN A 500 0.55 -13.97 9.31
CA GLN A 500 -0.56 -14.00 8.36
C GLN A 500 -0.64 -12.66 7.59
N PHE A 501 -0.35 -12.68 6.30
CA PHE A 501 -0.34 -11.47 5.45
C PHE A 501 -1.73 -11.10 4.91
N SER A 502 -2.51 -12.09 4.46
CA SER A 502 -3.85 -11.86 3.92
C SER A 502 -4.93 -12.23 4.94
N PRO A 503 -6.10 -11.58 4.93
CA PRO A 503 -7.15 -11.84 5.91
C PRO A 503 -7.82 -13.21 5.73
N LEU A 504 -7.74 -13.81 4.53
CA LEU A 504 -8.32 -15.11 4.17
C LEU A 504 -9.83 -15.25 4.46
N THR A 505 -10.55 -14.13 4.51
CA THR A 505 -12.00 -14.10 4.73
C THR A 505 -12.77 -14.47 3.45
N MET A 506 -14.04 -14.86 3.61
CA MET A 506 -14.91 -15.24 2.49
C MET A 506 -15.02 -14.15 1.41
N GLY A 507 -15.06 -12.87 1.81
CA GLY A 507 -15.08 -11.74 0.87
C GLY A 507 -13.82 -11.69 0.01
N TRP A 508 -12.65 -11.77 0.64
CA TRP A 508 -11.35 -11.80 -0.05
C TRP A 508 -11.25 -12.94 -1.07
N CYS A 509 -11.73 -14.15 -0.73
CA CYS A 509 -11.79 -15.27 -1.68
C CYS A 509 -12.72 -14.97 -2.87
N ILE A 510 -13.92 -14.44 -2.61
CA ILE A 510 -14.92 -14.11 -3.63
C ILE A 510 -14.42 -13.03 -4.58
N ASP A 511 -13.78 -11.98 -4.06
CA ASP A 511 -13.29 -10.87 -4.88
C ASP A 511 -12.07 -11.28 -5.70
N CYS A 512 -11.19 -12.12 -5.15
CA CYS A 512 -10.13 -12.78 -5.92
C CYS A 512 -10.71 -13.63 -7.07
N HIS A 513 -11.78 -14.41 -6.84
CA HIS A 513 -12.45 -15.21 -7.88
C HIS A 513 -13.20 -14.36 -8.94
N ARG A 514 -13.68 -13.16 -8.57
CA ARG A 514 -14.31 -12.21 -9.50
C ARG A 514 -13.29 -11.55 -10.43
N GLN A 515 -12.10 -11.25 -9.92
CA GLN A 515 -11.08 -10.45 -10.60
C GLN A 515 -10.02 -11.30 -11.33
N THR A 516 -9.74 -12.52 -10.85
CA THR A 516 -8.71 -13.38 -11.44
C THR A 516 -9.22 -14.06 -12.69
N GLU A 517 -8.62 -13.70 -13.83
CA GLU A 517 -8.76 -14.41 -15.11
C GLU A 517 -7.99 -15.74 -15.07
N VAL A 518 -8.55 -16.79 -15.67
CA VAL A 518 -7.91 -18.09 -15.78
C VAL A 518 -7.67 -18.41 -17.26
N ASP A 519 -6.41 -18.59 -17.65
CA ASP A 519 -6.07 -19.08 -18.99
C ASP A 519 -6.30 -20.59 -19.04
N MET A 520 -7.28 -20.98 -19.87
CA MET A 520 -7.70 -22.36 -20.09
C MET A 520 -7.27 -22.91 -21.44
N THR A 521 -6.51 -22.14 -22.23
CA THR A 521 -6.24 -22.44 -23.65
C THR A 521 -5.21 -23.56 -23.83
N GLU A 522 -4.24 -23.69 -22.91
CA GLU A 522 -3.17 -24.69 -22.99
C GLU A 522 -3.65 -26.12 -22.68
N ASN A 523 -4.68 -26.26 -21.84
CA ASN A 523 -5.14 -27.57 -21.38
C ASN A 523 -6.34 -28.07 -22.20
N GLY A 524 -6.12 -29.15 -22.95
CA GLY A 524 -7.10 -29.71 -23.90
C GLY A 524 -8.45 -30.13 -23.29
N TYR A 525 -8.54 -30.35 -21.98
CA TYR A 525 -9.82 -30.56 -21.28
C TYR A 525 -10.63 -29.25 -21.20
N TYR A 526 -9.97 -28.14 -20.84
CA TYR A 526 -10.63 -26.87 -20.57
C TYR A 526 -10.90 -26.05 -21.83
N LYS A 527 -10.19 -26.28 -22.94
CA LYS A 527 -10.41 -25.56 -24.22
C LYS A 527 -11.88 -25.54 -24.66
N ASN A 528 -12.59 -26.67 -24.62
CA ASN A 528 -14.01 -26.72 -25.01
C ASN A 528 -14.93 -25.94 -24.05
N ILE A 529 -14.55 -25.80 -22.78
CA ILE A 529 -15.26 -25.03 -21.76
C ILE A 529 -14.98 -23.54 -21.96
N HIS A 530 -13.72 -23.20 -22.20
CA HIS A 530 -13.27 -21.86 -22.56
C HIS A 530 -14.01 -21.33 -23.78
N ASP A 531 -14.00 -22.05 -24.91
CA ASP A 531 -14.70 -21.63 -26.15
C ASP A 531 -16.22 -21.39 -25.92
N GLN A 532 -16.87 -22.21 -25.08
CA GLN A 532 -18.29 -22.07 -24.76
C GLN A 532 -18.58 -20.87 -23.85
N LEU A 533 -17.81 -20.69 -22.77
CA LEU A 533 -17.98 -19.60 -21.82
C LEU A 533 -17.56 -18.26 -22.42
N SER A 534 -16.46 -18.21 -23.16
CA SER A 534 -16.00 -17.06 -23.96
C SER A 534 -17.12 -16.58 -24.90
N LYS A 535 -17.71 -17.50 -25.68
CA LYS A 535 -18.83 -17.19 -26.57
C LYS A 535 -20.11 -16.77 -25.82
N LYS A 536 -20.36 -17.30 -24.63
CA LYS A 536 -21.54 -16.97 -23.80
C LYS A 536 -21.45 -15.58 -23.18
N TYR A 537 -20.26 -15.19 -22.71
CA TYR A 537 -20.02 -13.93 -21.99
C TYR A 537 -19.43 -12.82 -22.86
N GLY A 538 -18.93 -13.14 -24.07
CA GLY A 538 -18.36 -12.18 -25.00
C GLY A 538 -16.94 -11.72 -24.65
N VAL A 539 -16.17 -12.55 -23.94
CA VAL A 539 -14.84 -12.22 -23.39
C VAL A 539 -13.80 -13.23 -23.86
N GLU A 540 -12.57 -12.78 -24.15
CA GLU A 540 -11.46 -13.66 -24.58
C GLU A 540 -10.88 -14.45 -23.40
N LYS A 541 -10.92 -13.88 -22.18
CA LYS A 541 -10.54 -14.56 -20.95
C LYS A 541 -11.72 -14.63 -19.99
N ILE A 542 -11.72 -15.65 -19.14
CA ILE A 542 -12.84 -15.99 -18.26
C ILE A 542 -12.35 -15.97 -16.82
N THR A 543 -13.13 -15.39 -15.91
CA THR A 543 -12.81 -15.39 -14.48
C THR A 543 -13.37 -16.63 -13.78
N GLU A 544 -12.77 -17.02 -12.65
CA GLU A 544 -13.27 -18.16 -11.85
C GLU A 544 -14.76 -17.99 -11.48
N ALA A 545 -15.19 -16.76 -11.20
CA ALA A 545 -16.60 -16.45 -11.00
C ALA A 545 -17.51 -16.81 -12.20
N GLN A 546 -17.05 -16.64 -13.44
CA GLN A 546 -17.78 -17.00 -14.66
C GLN A 546 -17.76 -18.52 -14.94
N MET A 547 -16.79 -19.26 -14.39
CA MET A 547 -16.76 -20.74 -14.33
C MET A 547 -17.62 -21.30 -13.18
N GLY A 548 -18.21 -20.42 -12.37
CA GLY A 548 -19.09 -20.78 -11.27
C GLY A 548 -18.34 -21.06 -9.96
N GLY A 549 -17.11 -20.60 -9.77
CA GLY A 549 -16.38 -20.67 -8.49
C GLY A 549 -16.93 -19.77 -7.38
N LEU A 550 -18.20 -19.35 -7.49
CA LEU A 550 -19.00 -18.67 -6.47
C LEU A 550 -20.19 -19.54 -6.01
N GLU A 551 -20.29 -20.80 -6.47
CA GLU A 551 -21.30 -21.76 -6.03
C GLU A 551 -20.96 -22.32 -4.65
N CYS A 552 -21.90 -22.27 -3.69
CA CYS A 552 -21.67 -22.66 -2.30
C CYS A 552 -21.05 -24.07 -2.15
N GLY A 553 -21.58 -25.07 -2.86
CA GLY A 553 -21.13 -26.47 -2.74
C GLY A 553 -19.70 -26.72 -3.26
N LYS A 554 -19.13 -25.82 -4.08
CA LYS A 554 -17.71 -25.95 -4.52
C LYS A 554 -16.73 -25.60 -3.40
N CYS A 555 -17.15 -24.77 -2.45
CA CYS A 555 -16.33 -24.30 -1.32
C CYS A 555 -16.76 -24.88 0.04
N HIS A 556 -18.01 -25.33 0.19
CA HIS A 556 -18.60 -25.69 1.48
C HIS A 556 -19.31 -27.06 1.54
N TYR A 557 -19.12 -27.87 0.50
CA TYR A 557 -19.76 -29.19 0.25
C TYR A 557 -21.25 -29.12 -0.14
#